data_AF-A0A925MKC2-F1
#
_entry.id   AF-A0A925MKC2-F1
#
_cell.length_a   1.000
_cell.length_b   1.000
_cell.length_c   1.000
_cell.angle_alpha   90.00
_cell.angle_beta   90.00
_cell.angle_gamma   90.00
#
_symmetry.space_group_name_H-M   'P 1'
#
loop_
_entity.id
_entity.type
_entity.pdbx_description
1 polymer ?
#
loop_
_entity_poly.entity_id
_entity_poly.type
_entity_poly.pdbx_seq_one_letter_code
_entity_poly.pdbx_strand_id
1 'polypeptide(L)'
;MTISALLSFAALLVTVSAHEYGFHKNWPELPDGIKNIGDSHGEIDVDSAGLIYVSVMGGDKHGIQIYSAAGKYLRNLPNAMDNHHGFSIVRENGKDYLFAA
;
A
#
# COMPACT_ATOMS: atom_id res chain seq x y z
N MET A 1 -34.83 -7.35 -49.71
CA MET A 1 -33.43 -7.74 -49.50
C MET A 1 -32.58 -6.84 -50.38
N THR A 2 -31.82 -5.91 -49.79
CA THR A 2 -30.52 -5.41 -50.31
C THR A 2 -29.91 -4.37 -49.38
N ILE A 3 -28.73 -4.73 -48.85
CA ILE A 3 -27.56 -3.86 -48.58
C ILE A 3 -27.83 -2.56 -47.80
N SER A 4 -28.00 -2.66 -46.49
CA SER A 4 -27.51 -1.65 -45.53
C SER A 4 -27.08 -2.33 -44.24
N ALA A 5 -26.37 -3.45 -44.42
CA ALA A 5 -25.47 -4.04 -43.43
C ALA A 5 -24.18 -3.21 -43.31
N LEU A 6 -24.31 -1.88 -43.30
CA LEU A 6 -23.22 -0.92 -43.45
C LEU A 6 -23.37 0.15 -42.38
N LEU A 7 -23.00 -0.22 -41.17
CA LEU A 7 -22.46 0.59 -40.07
C LEU A 7 -22.55 -0.39 -38.89
N SER A 8 -21.65 -1.38 -38.91
CA SER A 8 -20.52 -1.29 -37.97
C SER A 8 -21.12 -1.23 -36.58
N PHE A 9 -21.48 -2.37 -35.99
CA PHE A 9 -20.47 -3.17 -35.27
C PHE A 9 -19.37 -2.22 -34.74
N ALA A 10 -19.79 -1.20 -33.96
CA ALA A 10 -18.91 -0.49 -33.06
C ALA A 10 -18.48 -1.57 -32.09
N ALA A 11 -17.43 -2.29 -32.47
CA ALA A 11 -16.72 -3.19 -31.60
C ALA A 11 -16.37 -2.34 -30.40
N LEU A 12 -17.10 -2.57 -29.31
CA LEU A 12 -16.86 -2.00 -28.01
C LEU A 12 -15.47 -2.51 -27.63
N LEU A 13 -14.44 -1.74 -28.00
CA LEU A 13 -13.07 -1.96 -27.56
C LEU A 13 -13.07 -1.66 -26.05
N VAL A 14 -13.48 -2.65 -25.27
CA VAL A 14 -13.18 -2.71 -23.86
C VAL A 14 -11.67 -2.88 -23.80
N THR A 15 -10.95 -1.77 -23.65
CA THR A 15 -9.53 -1.82 -23.31
C THR A 15 -9.46 -2.41 -21.91
N VAL A 16 -9.27 -3.73 -21.83
CA VAL A 16 -8.79 -4.37 -20.61
C VAL A 16 -7.36 -3.88 -20.41
N SER A 17 -7.21 -2.79 -19.65
CA SER A 17 -5.91 -2.41 -19.13
C SER A 17 -5.57 -3.44 -18.05
N ALA A 18 -4.51 -4.21 -18.25
CA ALA A 18 -3.93 -4.97 -17.17
C ALA A 18 -3.38 -3.99 -16.12
N HIS A 19 -3.33 -4.43 -14.86
CA HIS A 19 -2.52 -3.72 -13.87
C HIS A 19 -1.06 -3.78 -14.30
N GLU A 20 -0.44 -2.62 -14.47
CA GLU A 20 0.98 -2.52 -14.72
C GLU A 20 1.72 -2.33 -13.40
N TYR A 21 2.85 -3.02 -13.27
CA TYR A 21 3.72 -2.92 -12.10
C TYR A 21 5.05 -2.28 -12.52
N GLY A 22 5.35 -1.14 -11.92
CA GLY A 22 6.63 -0.46 -12.06
C GLY A 22 7.60 -0.87 -10.95
N PHE A 23 8.84 -1.19 -11.30
CA PHE A 23 9.90 -1.33 -10.31
C PHE A 23 10.39 0.05 -9.88
N HIS A 24 10.21 0.39 -8.60
CA HIS A 24 10.74 1.61 -8.01
C HIS A 24 11.97 1.29 -7.18
N LYS A 25 13.15 1.57 -7.73
CA LYS A 25 14.41 1.40 -7.02
C LYS A 25 14.44 2.32 -5.80
N ASN A 26 14.94 1.81 -4.67
CA ASN A 26 15.09 2.52 -3.39
C ASN A 26 13.76 2.94 -2.74
N TRP A 27 12.68 2.19 -2.99
CA TRP A 27 11.39 2.38 -2.33
C TRP A 27 11.06 1.15 -1.47
N PRO A 28 10.66 1.32 -0.20
CA PRO A 28 10.63 2.58 0.54
C PRO A 28 12.05 3.11 0.90
N GLU A 29 12.15 4.41 1.18
CA GLU A 29 13.36 5.04 1.68
C GLU A 29 13.53 4.73 3.17
N LEU A 30 14.76 4.41 3.60
CA LEU A 30 15.03 4.17 5.01
C LEU A 30 14.98 5.47 5.82
N PRO A 31 14.60 5.42 7.10
CA PRO A 31 14.72 6.57 7.99
C PRO A 31 16.16 7.09 8.07
N ASP A 32 16.33 8.40 8.26
CA ASP A 32 17.66 9.02 8.34
C ASP A 32 18.55 8.37 9.40
N GLY A 33 19.78 8.03 9.00
CA GLY A 33 20.78 7.39 9.87
C GLY A 33 20.57 5.90 10.10
N ILE A 34 19.49 5.30 9.56
CA ILE A 34 19.18 3.88 9.71
C ILE A 34 19.69 3.10 8.51
N LYS A 35 20.38 1.99 8.77
CA LYS A 35 21.00 1.16 7.71
C LYS A 35 20.07 0.12 7.11
N ASN A 36 19.11 -0.37 7.89
CA ASN A 36 18.16 -1.42 7.51
C ASN A 36 16.79 -1.09 8.08
N ILE A 37 15.71 -1.46 7.38
CA ILE A 37 14.34 -1.23 7.83
C ILE A 37 14.02 -1.93 9.18
N GLY A 38 14.70 -3.05 9.46
CA GLY A 38 14.46 -3.91 10.61
C GLY A 38 13.96 -5.30 10.17
N ASP A 39 13.57 -6.12 11.15
CA ASP A 39 13.02 -7.46 10.89
C ASP A 39 11.55 -7.34 10.49
N SER A 40 11.22 -7.69 9.24
CA SER A 40 9.82 -7.67 8.75
C SER A 40 8.93 -8.59 9.60
N HIS A 41 7.75 -8.10 9.98
CA HIS A 41 6.83 -8.81 10.87
C HIS A 41 5.38 -8.86 10.36
N GLY A 42 5.23 -9.34 9.13
CA GLY A 42 4.02 -10.01 8.66
C GLY A 42 3.04 -9.17 7.84
N GLU A 43 2.90 -7.86 8.10
CA GLU A 43 1.84 -7.06 7.47
C GLU A 43 2.31 -5.73 6.86
N ILE A 44 1.69 -5.40 5.71
CA ILE A 44 1.75 -4.10 5.06
C ILE A 44 0.34 -3.73 4.57
N ASP A 45 -0.21 -2.63 5.07
CA ASP A 45 -1.53 -2.13 4.62
C ASP A 45 -1.50 -0.63 4.34
N VAL A 46 -2.50 -0.14 3.61
CA VAL A 46 -2.59 1.23 3.11
C VAL A 46 -3.86 1.90 3.60
N ASP A 47 -3.74 3.08 4.20
CA ASP A 47 -4.91 3.85 4.63
C ASP A 47 -5.58 4.60 3.47
N SER A 48 -6.74 5.20 3.72
CA SER A 48 -7.50 5.91 2.69
C SER A 48 -6.83 7.20 2.18
N ALA A 49 -5.78 7.67 2.86
CA ALA A 49 -4.94 8.77 2.40
C ALA A 49 -3.72 8.29 1.59
N GLY A 50 -3.55 6.98 1.42
CA GLY A 50 -2.41 6.38 0.71
C GLY A 50 -1.14 6.31 1.55
N LEU A 51 -1.23 6.43 2.88
CA LEU A 51 -0.09 6.14 3.75
C LEU A 51 0.05 4.63 3.92
N ILE A 52 1.29 4.18 3.93
CA ILE A 52 1.65 2.76 3.97
C ILE A 52 2.17 2.43 5.35
N TYR A 53 1.60 1.41 5.96
CA TYR A 53 1.93 0.94 7.30
C TYR A 53 2.70 -0.37 7.14
N VAL A 54 3.82 -0.53 7.84
CA VAL A 54 4.71 -1.70 7.71
C VAL A 54 5.04 -2.22 9.10
N SER A 55 4.73 -3.49 9.39
CA SER A 55 5.08 -4.11 10.67
C SER A 55 6.54 -4.55 10.70
N VAL A 56 7.26 -4.14 11.73
CA VAL A 56 8.69 -4.43 11.95
C VAL A 56 8.92 -4.80 13.41
N MET A 57 9.50 -5.97 13.70
CA MET A 57 9.70 -6.44 15.08
C MET A 57 11.07 -6.03 15.65
N GLY A 58 12.10 -5.96 14.82
CA GLY A 58 13.48 -5.69 15.25
C GLY A 58 14.07 -4.39 14.69
N GLY A 59 15.17 -3.93 15.29
CA GLY A 59 15.92 -2.75 14.84
C GLY A 59 15.49 -1.43 15.51
N ASP A 60 16.12 -0.34 15.05
CA ASP A 60 16.03 0.99 15.69
C ASP A 60 14.64 1.63 15.60
N LYS A 61 13.79 1.14 14.69
CA LYS A 61 12.42 1.65 14.40
C LYS A 61 11.37 0.53 14.41
N HIS A 62 11.42 -0.38 15.38
CA HIS A 62 10.42 -1.45 15.58
C HIS A 62 8.99 -0.93 15.86
N GLY A 63 8.00 -1.81 15.75
CA GLY A 63 6.57 -1.51 15.74
C GLY A 63 6.04 -1.32 14.32
N ILE A 64 4.97 -0.53 14.17
CA ILE A 64 4.37 -0.23 12.86
C ILE A 64 4.96 1.09 12.33
N GLN A 65 5.75 1.01 11.28
CA GLN A 65 6.32 2.17 10.58
C GLN A 65 5.31 2.73 9.58
N ILE A 66 5.28 4.05 9.42
CA ILE A 66 4.36 4.76 8.50
C ILE A 66 5.18 5.49 7.43
N TYR A 67 4.86 5.21 6.18
CA TYR A 67 5.47 5.77 4.99
C TYR A 67 4.43 6.55 4.17
N SER A 68 4.88 7.58 3.47
CA SER A 68 4.07 8.21 2.41
C SER A 68 3.96 7.27 1.20
N ALA A 69 3.01 7.52 0.29
CA ALA A 69 2.93 6.82 -1.00
C ALA A 69 4.24 6.88 -1.81
N ALA A 70 5.01 7.97 -1.66
CA ALA A 70 6.32 8.12 -2.30
C ALA A 70 7.45 7.33 -1.62
N GLY A 71 7.16 6.59 -0.54
CA GLY A 71 8.13 5.76 0.17
C GLY A 71 8.96 6.49 1.21
N LYS A 72 8.72 7.78 1.43
CA LYS A 72 9.37 8.54 2.51
C LYS A 72 8.87 8.07 3.87
N TYR A 73 9.78 7.70 4.77
CA TYR A 73 9.47 7.44 6.17
C TYR A 73 8.90 8.70 6.86
N LEU A 74 7.78 8.55 7.54
CA LEU A 74 7.11 9.65 8.26
C LEU A 74 7.33 9.56 9.77
N ARG A 75 7.02 8.40 10.36
CA ARG A 75 7.10 8.11 11.80
C ARG A 75 6.73 6.66 12.06
N ASN A 76 6.83 6.21 13.32
CA ASN A 76 6.13 5.00 13.77
C ASN A 76 4.72 5.37 14.27
N LEU A 77 3.79 4.43 14.17
CA LEU A 77 2.47 4.53 14.78
C LEU A 77 2.63 4.65 16.30
N PRO A 78 2.11 5.72 16.93
CA PRO A 78 2.27 5.91 18.37
C PRO A 78 1.67 4.73 19.15
N ASN A 79 2.41 4.26 20.15
CA ASN A 79 2.02 3.18 21.07
C ASN A 79 1.77 1.81 20.41
N ALA A 80 2.15 1.60 19.15
CA ALA A 80 2.15 0.27 18.57
C ALA A 80 3.18 -0.61 19.29
N MET A 81 2.79 -1.82 19.66
CA MET A 81 3.72 -2.79 20.27
C MET A 81 4.56 -3.46 19.17
N ASP A 82 5.71 -4.00 19.57
CA ASP A 82 6.73 -4.46 18.63
C ASP A 82 6.41 -5.83 18.00
N ASN A 83 5.31 -6.48 18.39
CA ASN A 83 5.04 -7.87 18.04
C ASN A 83 3.67 -8.09 17.36
N HIS A 84 3.11 -7.06 16.72
CA HIS A 84 1.91 -7.24 15.89
C HIS A 84 2.28 -7.95 14.58
N HIS A 85 1.84 -9.20 14.42
CA HIS A 85 2.16 -9.97 13.22
C HIS A 85 1.21 -9.65 12.06
N GLY A 86 -0.05 -9.35 12.39
CA GLY A 86 -1.09 -9.01 11.42
C GLY A 86 -1.83 -7.75 11.84
N PHE A 87 -2.19 -6.92 10.87
CA PHE A 87 -3.14 -5.85 11.06
C PHE A 87 -3.98 -5.59 9.81
N SER A 88 -5.07 -4.85 9.95
CA SER A 88 -5.88 -4.39 8.82
C SER A 88 -6.40 -3.00 9.08
N ILE A 89 -6.39 -2.17 8.05
CA ILE A 89 -6.93 -0.82 8.07
C ILE A 89 -8.28 -0.84 7.39
N VAL A 90 -9.33 -0.57 8.17
CA VAL A 90 -10.71 -0.56 7.68
C VAL A 90 -11.26 0.85 7.77
N ARG A 91 -11.85 1.31 6.67
CA ARG A 91 -12.53 2.60 6.60
C ARG A 91 -14.00 2.46 6.95
N GLU A 92 -14.41 3.15 8.02
CA GLU A 92 -15.80 3.22 8.47
C GLU A 92 -16.21 4.66 8.76
N ASN A 93 -17.38 5.07 8.25
CA ASN A 93 -17.97 6.40 8.50
C ASN A 93 -17.00 7.57 8.27
N GLY A 94 -16.15 7.46 7.25
CA GLY A 94 -15.22 8.51 6.90
C GLY A 94 -13.94 8.55 7.75
N LYS A 95 -13.69 7.53 8.58
CA LYS A 95 -12.49 7.38 9.41
C LYS A 95 -11.84 6.02 9.20
N ASP A 96 -10.51 5.98 9.28
CA ASP A 96 -9.75 4.74 9.21
C ASP A 96 -9.45 4.21 10.61
N TYR A 97 -9.56 2.90 10.77
CA TYR A 97 -9.31 2.15 11.99
C TYR A 97 -8.31 1.04 11.70
N LEU A 98 -7.26 0.94 12.51
CA LEU A 98 -6.29 -0.13 12.43
C LEU A 98 -6.60 -1.18 13.50
N PHE A 99 -6.83 -2.41 13.08
CA PHE A 99 -7.03 -3.56 13.95
C PHE A 99 -5.79 -4.45 13.87
N ALA A 100 -5.13 -4.72 14.99
CA ALA A 100 -3.89 -5.49 15.03
C ALA A 100 -4.00 -6.69 16.00
N ALA A 101 -3.27 -7.76 15.70
CA ALA A 101 -3.11 -8.97 16.53
C ALA A 101 -1.62 -9.28 16.75
#